data_AF-A0A1Y2CPM9-F1
#
_entry.id   AF-A0A1Y2CPM9-F1
#
_cell.length_a   1.000
_cell.length_b   1.000
_cell.length_c   1.000
_cell.angle_alpha   90.00
_cell.angle_beta   90.00
_cell.angle_gamma   90.00
#
_symmetry.space_group_name_H-M   'P 1'
#
loop_
_entity.id
_entity.type
_entity.pdbx_description
1 polymer ?
#
loop_
_entity_poly.entity_id
_entity_poly.type
_entity_poly.pdbx_seq_one_letter_code
_entity_poly.pdbx_strand_id
1 'polypeptide(L)'
;MHVQYLPIIINSFGFNVYVANALTAPNAIFGCITMITLARHSDKTGERGFYGVFANTWLLIGFLLLEFLPDNSAMGVLYFVTFVISGAPSVHPLNIAWMTENTAPIGKRTVASGLIIGFANIYGTYAAQFYQANDAPRFHVGNFIIIGFLIATIFLWLNQRFLYVRLNKKRAAIWNAKSEDEKADYNATTKDRGSNRLDFVFKP
;
A
#
# COMPACT_ATOMS: atom_id res chain seq x y z
N MET A 1 5.82 1.97 -7.67
CA MET A 1 6.58 2.50 -8.82
C MET A 1 7.09 1.31 -9.60
N HIS A 2 6.58 1.06 -10.81
CA HIS A 2 7.14 -0.01 -11.64
C HIS A 2 8.58 0.36 -12.00
N VAL A 3 9.45 -0.64 -12.05
CA VAL A 3 10.90 -0.56 -12.35
C VAL A 3 11.21 0.21 -13.66
N GLN A 4 10.21 0.46 -14.49
CA GLN A 4 10.32 1.16 -15.77
C GLN A 4 10.49 2.69 -15.68
N TYR A 5 10.08 3.36 -14.58
CA TYR A 5 10.17 4.83 -14.49
C TYR A 5 11.43 5.34 -13.79
N LEU A 6 12.06 4.50 -12.96
CA LEU A 6 13.29 4.85 -12.26
C LEU A 6 14.44 5.21 -13.22
N PRO A 7 14.68 4.48 -14.33
CA PRO A 7 15.72 4.83 -15.30
C PRO A 7 15.45 6.15 -16.00
N ILE A 8 14.18 6.51 -16.25
CA ILE A 8 13.80 7.78 -16.91
C ILE A 8 14.12 8.96 -15.99
N ILE A 9 13.76 8.85 -14.71
CA ILE A 9 14.05 9.86 -13.69
C ILE A 9 15.57 9.97 -13.44
N ILE A 10 16.28 8.84 -13.34
CA ILE A 10 17.74 8.87 -13.13
C ILE A 10 18.47 9.42 -14.37
N ASN A 11 18.01 9.08 -15.59
CA ASN A 11 18.58 9.63 -16.83
C ASN A 11 18.29 11.13 -16.99
N SER A 12 17.14 11.64 -16.50
CA SER A 12 16.83 13.07 -16.58
C SER A 12 17.72 13.93 -15.68
N PHE A 13 18.45 13.32 -14.73
CA PHE A 13 19.47 13.98 -13.90
C PHE A 13 20.86 14.05 -14.55
N GLY A 14 21.01 13.61 -15.80
CA GLY A 14 22.30 13.64 -16.52
C GLY A 14 23.24 12.49 -16.21
N PHE A 15 22.77 11.43 -15.53
CA PHE A 15 23.55 10.20 -15.41
C PHE A 15 23.61 9.46 -16.75
N ASN A 16 24.76 8.85 -17.04
CA ASN A 16 24.91 7.94 -18.17
C ASN A 16 23.94 6.74 -17.97
N VAL A 17 23.22 6.36 -19.03
CA VAL A 17 22.23 5.25 -19.07
C VAL A 17 22.78 3.95 -18.45
N TYR A 18 24.07 3.66 -18.63
CA TYR A 18 24.72 2.49 -18.03
C TYR A 18 24.80 2.58 -16.49
N VAL A 19 25.11 3.76 -15.97
CA VAL A 19 25.17 4.02 -14.52
C VAL A 19 23.75 4.02 -13.94
N ALA A 20 22.79 4.64 -14.63
CA ALA A 20 21.38 4.66 -14.22
C ALA A 20 20.81 3.24 -14.06
N ASN A 21 21.07 2.36 -15.04
CA ASN A 21 20.65 0.96 -14.99
C ASN A 21 21.40 0.17 -13.91
N ALA A 22 22.72 0.37 -13.75
CA ALA A 22 23.50 -0.30 -12.70
C ALA A 22 22.98 0.05 -11.29
N LEU A 23 22.52 1.28 -11.10
CA LEU A 23 21.97 1.76 -9.82
C LEU A 23 20.56 1.22 -9.52
N THR A 24 19.87 0.57 -10.46
CA THR A 24 18.57 -0.07 -10.20
C THR A 24 18.68 -1.37 -9.40
N ALA A 25 19.80 -2.11 -9.56
CA ALA A 25 19.99 -3.41 -8.89
C ALA A 25 20.08 -3.29 -7.35
N PRO A 26 20.92 -2.41 -6.77
CA PRO A 26 20.97 -2.20 -5.33
C PRO A 26 19.62 -1.74 -4.75
N ASN A 27 18.90 -0.91 -5.51
CA ASN A 27 17.58 -0.41 -5.15
C ASN A 27 16.54 -1.55 -5.05
N ALA A 28 16.53 -2.47 -6.00
CA ALA A 28 15.64 -3.63 -5.98
C ALA A 28 15.93 -4.55 -4.79
N ILE A 29 17.21 -4.81 -4.49
CA ILE A 29 17.61 -5.62 -3.33
C ILE A 29 17.15 -4.95 -2.04
N PHE A 30 17.37 -3.64 -1.89
CA PHE A 30 16.94 -2.90 -0.71
C PHE A 30 15.41 -2.95 -0.53
N GLY A 31 14.64 -2.71 -1.60
CA GLY A 31 13.18 -2.82 -1.58
C GLY A 31 12.68 -4.22 -1.23
N CYS A 32 13.36 -5.28 -1.68
CA CYS A 32 13.03 -6.66 -1.29
C CYS A 32 13.25 -6.89 0.21
N ILE A 33 14.37 -6.41 0.76
CA ILE A 33 14.69 -6.56 2.19
C ILE A 33 13.67 -5.82 3.06
N THR A 34 13.33 -4.57 2.71
CA THR A 34 12.34 -3.79 3.47
C THR A 34 10.96 -4.42 3.38
N MET A 35 10.57 -4.92 2.20
CA MET A 35 9.29 -5.62 2.01
C MET A 35 9.20 -6.90 2.85
N ILE A 36 10.22 -7.76 2.83
CA ILE A 36 10.21 -9.01 3.61
C ILE A 36 10.18 -8.70 5.10
N THR A 37 10.96 -7.72 5.55
CA THR A 37 10.99 -7.30 6.96
C THR A 37 9.63 -6.78 7.42
N LEU A 38 9.00 -5.91 6.63
CA LEU A 38 7.70 -5.34 6.93
C LEU A 38 6.60 -6.41 6.92
N ALA A 39 6.60 -7.31 5.94
CA ALA A 39 5.64 -8.41 5.85
C ALA A 39 5.73 -9.32 7.08
N ARG A 40 6.94 -9.72 7.48
CA ARG A 40 7.15 -10.56 8.67
C ARG A 40 6.73 -9.86 9.96
N HIS A 41 6.97 -8.55 10.07
CA HIS A 41 6.55 -7.80 11.26
C HIS A 41 5.03 -7.57 11.30
N SER A 42 4.43 -7.32 10.14
CA SER A 42 2.98 -7.21 9.96
C SER A 42 2.26 -8.51 10.33
N ASP A 43 2.76 -9.66 9.89
CA ASP A 43 2.14 -10.94 10.24
C ASP A 43 2.28 -11.28 11.72
N LYS A 44 3.38 -10.86 12.38
CA LYS A 44 3.58 -11.06 13.83
C LYS A 44 2.65 -10.19 14.69
N THR A 45 2.37 -8.97 14.25
CA THR A 45 1.59 -7.99 15.04
C THR A 45 0.11 -8.01 14.70
N GLY A 46 -0.27 -8.48 13.52
CA GLY A 46 -1.66 -8.56 13.07
C GLY A 46 -2.33 -7.20 12.76
N GLU A 47 -1.56 -6.10 12.80
CA GLU A 47 -2.02 -4.71 12.61
C GLU A 47 -1.66 -4.19 11.21
N ARG A 48 -2.32 -4.72 10.18
CA ARG A 48 -1.98 -4.46 8.77
C ARG A 48 -2.21 -3.02 8.36
N GLY A 49 -3.22 -2.37 8.93
CA GLY A 49 -3.56 -0.99 8.64
C GLY A 49 -2.39 -0.03 8.82
N PHE A 50 -1.65 -0.16 9.93
CA PHE A 50 -0.52 0.73 10.22
C PHE A 50 0.70 0.47 9.34
N TYR A 51 0.99 -0.78 8.99
CA TYR A 51 2.09 -1.08 8.06
C TYR A 51 1.83 -0.52 6.66
N GLY A 52 0.57 -0.57 6.21
CA GLY A 52 0.18 0.07 4.96
C GLY A 52 0.36 1.59 5.01
N VAL A 53 -0.05 2.24 6.11
CA VAL A 53 0.16 3.68 6.31
C VAL A 53 1.65 4.02 6.35
N PHE A 54 2.45 3.27 7.09
CA PHE A 54 3.89 3.47 7.19
C PHE A 54 4.57 3.39 5.81
N ALA A 55 4.28 2.35 5.04
CA ALA A 55 4.84 2.16 3.71
C ALA A 55 4.45 3.27 2.72
N ASN A 56 3.18 3.70 2.72
CA ASN A 56 2.74 4.82 1.89
C ASN A 56 3.32 6.17 2.36
N THR A 57 3.49 6.37 3.66
CA THR A 57 4.09 7.60 4.22
C THR A 57 5.57 7.69 3.88
N TRP A 58 6.30 6.57 3.95
CA TRP A 58 7.69 6.49 3.48
C TRP A 58 7.79 6.94 2.03
N LEU A 59 6.94 6.39 1.17
CA LEU A 59 6.92 6.74 -0.25
C LEU A 59 6.54 8.22 -0.47
N LEU A 60 5.57 8.73 0.28
CA LEU A 60 5.16 10.13 0.24
C LEU A 60 6.31 11.07 0.60
N ILE A 61 7.05 10.79 1.68
CA ILE A 61 8.22 11.58 2.08
C ILE A 61 9.26 11.56 0.96
N GLY A 62 9.51 10.40 0.33
CA GLY A 62 10.43 10.30 -0.80
C GLY A 62 10.04 11.20 -1.97
N PHE A 63 8.77 11.20 -2.38
CA PHE A 63 8.29 12.07 -3.46
C PHE A 63 8.27 13.55 -3.08
N LEU A 64 7.96 13.90 -1.82
CA LEU A 64 8.05 15.29 -1.35
C LEU A 64 9.50 15.78 -1.37
N LEU A 65 10.46 14.95 -0.93
CA LEU A 65 11.88 15.26 -1.02
C LEU A 65 12.35 15.45 -2.46
N LEU A 66 11.81 14.66 -3.39
CA LEU A 66 12.13 14.80 -4.82
C LEU A 66 11.61 16.13 -5.38
N GLU A 67 10.39 16.52 -5.01
CA GLU A 67 9.69 17.69 -5.54
C GLU A 67 10.24 19.01 -4.98
N PHE A 68 10.58 19.05 -3.69
CA PHE A 68 11.08 20.26 -3.03
C PHE A 68 12.60 20.45 -3.10
N LEU A 69 13.32 19.57 -3.80
CA LEU A 69 14.77 19.69 -3.93
C LEU A 69 15.14 20.83 -4.90
N PRO A 70 16.09 21.73 -4.56
CA PRO A 70 16.52 22.81 -5.46
C PRO A 70 17.01 22.28 -6.82
N ASP A 71 16.82 23.07 -7.88
CA ASP A 71 17.25 22.71 -9.25
C ASP A 71 18.76 22.44 -9.36
N ASN A 72 19.57 23.16 -8.57
CA ASN A 72 21.03 23.02 -8.52
C ASN A 72 21.55 21.94 -7.54
N SER A 73 20.70 21.02 -7.11
CA SER A 73 21.12 19.99 -6.16
C SER A 73 22.13 19.02 -6.77
N ALA A 74 23.16 18.66 -6.01
CA ALA A 74 24.18 17.72 -6.47
C ALA A 74 23.54 16.37 -6.86
N MET A 75 24.03 15.77 -7.94
CA MET A 75 23.56 14.48 -8.46
C MET A 75 23.51 13.37 -7.40
N GLY A 76 24.42 13.39 -6.41
CA GLY A 76 24.41 12.45 -5.29
C GLY A 76 23.18 12.56 -4.38
N VAL A 77 22.62 13.77 -4.22
CA VAL A 77 21.40 14.00 -3.41
C VAL A 77 20.18 13.47 -4.15
N LEU A 78 20.07 13.72 -5.46
CA LEU A 78 19.00 13.18 -6.30
C LEU A 78 19.03 11.65 -6.33
N TYR A 79 20.22 11.06 -6.38
CA TYR A 79 20.39 9.61 -6.26
C TYR A 79 19.95 9.08 -4.89
N PHE A 80 20.35 9.74 -3.80
CA PHE A 80 19.95 9.34 -2.45
C PHE A 80 18.43 9.38 -2.25
N VAL A 81 17.76 10.43 -2.75
CA VAL A 81 16.28 10.51 -2.72
C VAL A 81 15.65 9.36 -3.50
N THR A 82 16.18 9.05 -4.68
CA THR A 82 15.71 7.92 -5.50
C THR A 82 15.93 6.57 -4.79
N PHE A 83 17.03 6.45 -4.05
CA PHE A 83 17.33 5.28 -3.23
C PHE A 83 16.32 5.10 -2.09
N VAL A 84 16.00 6.20 -1.37
CA VAL A 84 14.98 6.20 -0.32
C VAL A 84 13.60 5.83 -0.87
N ILE A 85 13.22 6.37 -2.04
CA ILE A 85 11.95 6.03 -2.72
C ILE A 85 11.91 4.54 -3.07
N SER A 86 13.00 4.00 -3.61
CA SER A 86 13.08 2.58 -4.02
C SER A 86 13.06 1.60 -2.85
N GLY A 87 13.51 2.05 -1.67
CA GLY A 87 13.43 1.29 -0.43
C GLY A 87 12.02 1.16 0.15
N ALA A 88 11.05 1.92 -0.35
CA ALA A 88 9.69 1.86 0.17
C ALA A 88 9.07 0.47 -0.10
N PRO A 89 8.60 -0.24 0.94
CA PRO A 89 8.05 -1.58 0.79
C PRO A 89 6.74 -1.57 -0.02
N SER A 90 6.54 -2.59 -0.85
CA SER A 90 5.33 -2.71 -1.67
C SER A 90 4.10 -3.00 -0.81
N VAL A 91 3.09 -2.13 -0.91
CA VAL A 91 1.82 -2.23 -0.17
C VAL A 91 0.80 -3.16 -0.82
N HIS A 92 0.99 -3.50 -2.08
CA HIS A 92 0.05 -4.33 -2.85
C HIS A 92 -0.17 -5.73 -2.25
N PRO A 93 0.88 -6.53 -1.97
CA PRO A 93 0.71 -7.84 -1.34
C PRO A 93 0.10 -7.75 0.07
N LEU A 94 0.45 -6.70 0.82
CA LEU A 94 -0.14 -6.43 2.13
C LEU A 94 -1.65 -6.15 2.02
N ASN A 95 -2.08 -5.38 1.02
CA ASN A 95 -3.50 -5.11 0.76
C ASN A 95 -4.27 -6.38 0.40
N ILE A 96 -3.74 -7.20 -0.51
CA ILE A 96 -4.36 -8.48 -0.87
C ILE A 96 -4.48 -9.40 0.34
N ALA A 97 -3.44 -9.50 1.15
CA ALA A 97 -3.46 -10.27 2.39
C ALA A 97 -4.55 -9.73 3.32
N TRP A 98 -4.58 -8.41 3.55
CA TRP A 98 -5.54 -7.77 4.47
C TRP A 98 -6.99 -7.99 4.05
N MET A 99 -7.30 -7.81 2.77
CA MET A 99 -8.61 -8.13 2.21
C MET A 99 -8.95 -9.61 2.38
N THR A 100 -8.01 -10.51 2.09
CA THR A 100 -8.21 -11.97 2.15
C THR A 100 -8.58 -12.44 3.55
N GLU A 101 -7.94 -11.89 4.58
CA GLU A 101 -8.23 -12.27 5.96
C GLU A 101 -9.53 -11.69 6.50
N ASN A 102 -9.92 -10.51 6.02
CA ASN A 102 -11.14 -9.83 6.46
C ASN A 102 -12.38 -10.14 5.61
N THR A 103 -12.23 -10.96 4.55
CA THR A 103 -13.32 -11.31 3.65
C THR A 103 -13.58 -12.80 3.66
N ALA A 104 -14.73 -13.18 4.23
CA ALA A 104 -15.25 -14.54 4.18
C ALA A 104 -16.78 -14.47 3.99
N PRO A 105 -17.42 -15.40 3.25
CA PRO A 105 -16.92 -16.66 2.69
C PRO A 105 -16.15 -16.53 1.37
N ILE A 106 -15.62 -17.67 0.87
CA ILE A 106 -14.72 -17.73 -0.30
C ILE A 106 -15.26 -17.03 -1.54
N GLY A 107 -16.57 -17.11 -1.82
CA GLY A 107 -17.18 -16.44 -2.97
C GLY A 107 -17.02 -14.92 -2.93
N LYS A 108 -17.23 -14.29 -1.76
CA LYS A 108 -17.00 -12.85 -1.58
C LYS A 108 -15.53 -12.49 -1.77
N ARG A 109 -14.64 -13.32 -1.25
CA ARG A 109 -13.19 -13.14 -1.38
C ARG A 109 -12.74 -13.22 -2.83
N THR A 110 -13.23 -14.19 -3.61
CA THR A 110 -12.86 -14.34 -5.03
C THR A 110 -13.27 -13.11 -5.84
N VAL A 111 -14.49 -12.60 -5.64
CA VAL A 111 -14.95 -11.38 -6.31
C VAL A 111 -14.10 -10.18 -5.90
N ALA A 112 -13.83 -10.02 -4.59
CA ALA A 112 -13.00 -8.93 -4.09
C ALA A 112 -11.56 -8.97 -4.65
N SER A 113 -10.92 -10.14 -4.66
CA SER A 113 -9.60 -10.33 -5.27
C SER A 113 -9.60 -9.98 -6.76
N GLY A 114 -10.62 -10.44 -7.50
CA GLY A 114 -10.76 -10.13 -8.93
C GLY A 114 -10.88 -8.63 -9.20
N LEU A 115 -11.65 -7.92 -8.37
CA LEU A 115 -11.78 -6.46 -8.45
C LEU A 115 -10.43 -5.76 -8.18
N ILE A 116 -9.70 -6.14 -7.13
CA ILE A 116 -8.38 -5.56 -6.82
C ILE A 116 -7.42 -5.72 -8.01
N ILE A 117 -7.35 -6.93 -8.58
CA ILE A 117 -6.46 -7.21 -9.71
C ILE A 117 -6.92 -6.45 -10.95
N GLY A 118 -8.23 -6.38 -11.21
CA GLY A 118 -8.80 -5.61 -12.33
C GLY A 118 -8.43 -4.13 -12.26
N PHE A 119 -8.67 -3.49 -11.10
CA PHE A 119 -8.31 -2.09 -10.89
C PHE A 119 -6.80 -1.84 -10.93
N ALA A 120 -5.98 -2.80 -10.47
CA ALA A 120 -4.52 -2.70 -10.55
C ALA A 120 -4.03 -2.62 -12.01
N ASN A 121 -4.61 -3.43 -12.90
CA ASN A 121 -4.27 -3.39 -14.32
C ASN A 121 -4.75 -2.09 -15.00
N ILE A 122 -5.96 -1.63 -14.68
CA ILE A 122 -6.49 -0.35 -15.19
C ILE A 122 -5.55 0.79 -14.77
N TYR A 123 -5.22 0.87 -13.48
CA TYR A 123 -4.28 1.86 -12.96
C TYR A 123 -2.92 1.78 -13.66
N GLY A 124 -2.37 0.59 -13.87
CA GLY A 124 -1.08 0.40 -14.55
C GLY A 124 -1.03 1.05 -15.93
N THR A 125 -2.11 0.93 -16.69
CA THR A 125 -2.23 1.55 -18.03
C THR A 125 -2.30 3.08 -17.95
N TYR A 126 -3.08 3.64 -17.02
CA TYR A 126 -3.22 5.10 -16.89
C TYR A 126 -2.01 5.76 -16.25
N ALA A 127 -1.34 5.09 -15.30
CA ALA A 127 -0.16 5.62 -14.62
C ALA A 127 1.01 5.87 -15.58
N ALA A 128 1.08 5.14 -16.70
CA ALA A 128 2.06 5.38 -17.76
C ALA A 128 1.93 6.75 -18.43
N GLN A 129 0.74 7.35 -18.35
CA GLN A 129 0.45 8.64 -18.97
C GLN A 129 0.71 9.83 -18.05
N PHE A 130 1.05 9.61 -16.77
CA PHE A 130 1.32 10.68 -15.81
C PHE A 130 2.62 11.43 -16.12
N TYR A 131 3.61 10.73 -16.68
CA TYR A 131 4.90 11.31 -17.04
C TYR A 131 4.91 11.66 -18.53
N GLN A 132 4.60 12.92 -18.84
CA GLN A 132 4.56 13.41 -20.23
C GLN A 132 5.86 14.10 -20.63
N ALA A 133 6.23 14.01 -21.91
CA ALA A 133 7.44 14.65 -22.44
C ALA A 133 7.47 16.17 -22.22
N ASN A 134 6.28 16.81 -22.19
CA ASN A 134 6.14 18.25 -22.00
C ASN A 134 6.46 18.70 -20.56
N ASP A 135 6.49 17.77 -19.61
CA ASP A 135 6.77 18.01 -18.17
C ASP A 135 8.20 17.57 -17.80
N ALA A 136 8.97 17.08 -18.77
CA ALA A 136 10.39 16.80 -18.59
C ALA A 136 11.17 18.11 -18.31
N PRO A 137 12.29 18.06 -17.57
CA PRO A 137 13.01 16.88 -17.07
C PRO A 137 12.64 16.43 -15.65
N ARG A 138 11.91 17.25 -14.88
CA ARG A 138 11.59 16.97 -13.46
C ARG A 138 10.22 16.34 -13.21
N PHE A 139 9.34 16.41 -14.20
CA PHE A 139 8.01 15.79 -14.18
C PHE A 139 7.16 16.20 -12.97
N HIS A 140 7.11 17.50 -12.68
CA HIS A 140 6.43 18.07 -11.52
C HIS A 140 4.93 17.71 -11.50
N VAL A 141 4.25 17.78 -12.65
CA VAL A 141 2.83 17.42 -12.74
C VAL A 141 2.62 15.96 -12.38
N GLY A 142 3.45 15.06 -12.92
CA GLY A 142 3.42 13.63 -12.60
C GLY A 142 3.65 13.36 -11.10
N ASN A 143 4.64 14.04 -10.51
CA ASN A 143 4.97 13.91 -9.09
C ASN A 143 3.83 14.39 -8.19
N PHE A 144 3.22 15.54 -8.47
CA PHE A 144 2.08 16.06 -7.70
C PHE A 144 0.86 15.15 -7.77
N ILE A 145 0.57 14.57 -8.95
CA ILE A 145 -0.50 13.58 -9.10
C ILE A 145 -0.25 12.38 -8.17
N ILE A 146 0.97 11.85 -8.15
CA ILE A 146 1.35 10.72 -7.30
C ILE A 146 1.25 11.08 -5.82
N ILE A 147 1.73 12.26 -5.41
CA ILE A 147 1.62 12.77 -4.04
C ILE A 147 0.14 12.82 -3.63
N GLY A 148 -0.75 13.33 -4.48
CA GLY A 148 -2.19 13.36 -4.24
C GLY A 148 -2.78 11.96 -4.02
N PHE A 149 -2.42 10.99 -4.87
CA PHE A 149 -2.84 9.60 -4.72
C PHE A 149 -2.29 8.93 -3.45
N LEU A 150 -1.05 9.23 -3.05
CA LEU A 150 -0.45 8.70 -1.82
C LEU A 150 -1.18 9.23 -0.59
N ILE A 151 -1.46 10.53 -0.53
CA ILE A 151 -2.23 11.15 0.55
C ILE A 151 -3.63 10.51 0.63
N ALA A 152 -4.34 10.41 -0.48
CA ALA A 152 -5.66 9.76 -0.53
C ALA A 152 -5.59 8.30 -0.06
N THR A 153 -4.55 7.57 -0.47
CA THR A 153 -4.33 6.18 -0.07
C THR A 153 -4.11 6.07 1.44
N ILE A 154 -3.27 6.93 2.03
CA ILE A 154 -3.04 6.95 3.49
C ILE A 154 -4.36 7.16 4.25
N PHE A 155 -5.20 8.10 3.80
CA PHE A 155 -6.52 8.31 4.38
C PHE A 155 -7.42 7.08 4.26
N LEU A 156 -7.43 6.39 3.11
CA LEU A 156 -8.20 5.17 2.92
C LEU A 156 -7.74 4.04 3.85
N TRP A 157 -6.43 3.84 4.00
CA TRP A 157 -5.88 2.85 4.93
C TRP A 157 -6.28 3.13 6.39
N LEU A 158 -6.16 4.38 6.83
CA LEU A 158 -6.58 4.79 8.17
C LEU A 158 -8.09 4.62 8.38
N ASN A 159 -8.90 5.03 7.40
CA ASN A 159 -10.35 4.86 7.46
C ASN A 159 -10.73 3.39 7.55
N GLN A 160 -10.18 2.54 6.69
CA GLN A 160 -10.47 1.11 6.68
C GLN A 160 -10.11 0.44 8.02
N ARG A 161 -8.92 0.74 8.55
CA ARG A 161 -8.50 0.28 9.88
C ARG A 161 -9.49 0.72 10.96
N PHE A 162 -9.84 2.00 10.98
CA PHE A 162 -10.72 2.56 11.99
C PHE A 162 -12.13 1.98 11.92
N LEU A 163 -12.64 1.71 10.72
CA LEU A 163 -13.88 0.98 10.51
C LEU A 163 -13.79 -0.41 11.13
N TYR A 164 -12.74 -1.19 10.84
CA TYR A 164 -12.58 -2.52 11.45
C TYR A 164 -12.52 -2.48 12.98
N VAL A 165 -11.77 -1.54 13.56
CA VAL A 165 -11.73 -1.36 15.02
C VAL A 165 -13.12 -1.01 15.58
N ARG A 166 -13.86 -0.12 14.92
CA ARG A 166 -15.23 0.25 15.33
C ARG A 166 -16.20 -0.92 15.22
N LEU A 167 -16.15 -1.68 14.12
CA LEU A 167 -16.98 -2.86 13.92
C LEU A 167 -16.68 -3.93 14.97
N ASN A 168 -15.39 -4.18 15.27
CA ASN A 168 -14.99 -5.12 16.32
C ASN A 168 -15.52 -4.70 17.69
N LYS A 169 -15.37 -3.42 18.07
CA LYS A 169 -15.91 -2.90 19.34
C LYS A 169 -17.43 -3.06 19.43
N LYS A 170 -18.15 -2.72 18.35
CA LYS A 170 -19.60 -2.88 18.29
C LYS A 170 -20.03 -4.34 18.41
N ARG A 171 -19.37 -5.25 17.68
CA ARG A 171 -19.67 -6.69 17.72
C ARG A 171 -19.35 -7.30 19.08
N ALA A 172 -18.20 -6.95 19.66
CA ALA A 172 -17.81 -7.41 20.99
C ALA A 172 -18.81 -6.96 22.07
N ALA A 173 -19.33 -5.72 22.00
CA ALA A 173 -20.36 -5.25 22.92
C ALA A 173 -21.65 -6.07 22.82
N ILE A 174 -22.10 -6.38 21.60
CA ILE A 174 -23.31 -7.21 21.38
C ILE A 174 -23.06 -8.66 21.82
N TRP A 175 -21.89 -9.22 21.51
CA TRP A 175 -21.52 -10.59 21.87
C TRP A 175 -21.39 -10.77 23.38
N ASN A 176 -20.76 -9.82 24.08
CA ASN A 176 -20.57 -9.88 25.52
C ASN A 176 -21.85 -9.61 26.31
N ALA A 177 -22.85 -8.96 25.69
CA ALA A 177 -24.16 -8.77 26.29
C ALA A 177 -25.04 -10.03 26.25
N LYS A 178 -24.69 -11.04 25.44
CA LYS A 178 -25.43 -12.30 25.32
C LYS A 178 -25.08 -13.28 26.44
N SER A 179 -26.07 -14.02 26.93
CA SER A 179 -25.84 -15.16 27.83
C SER A 179 -25.12 -16.30 27.11
N GLU A 180 -24.54 -17.25 27.84
CA GLU A 180 -23.88 -18.41 27.23
C GLU A 180 -24.86 -19.28 26.41
N ASP A 181 -26.11 -19.40 26.86
CA ASP A 181 -27.16 -20.12 26.12
C ASP A 181 -27.51 -19.39 24.81
N GLU A 182 -27.59 -18.06 24.82
CA GLU A 182 -27.85 -17.27 23.61
C GLU A 182 -26.69 -17.32 22.61
N LYS A 183 -25.44 -17.41 23.09
CA LYS A 183 -24.26 -17.60 22.24
C LYS A 183 -24.28 -18.98 21.60
N ALA A 184 -24.62 -20.02 22.37
CA ALA A 184 -24.75 -21.38 21.87
C ALA A 184 -25.87 -21.49 20.82
N ASP A 185 -27.03 -20.89 21.08
CA ASP A 185 -28.15 -20.83 20.13
C ASP A 185 -27.78 -20.07 18.85
N TYR A 186 -27.13 -18.90 18.96
CA TYR A 186 -26.64 -18.18 17.78
C TYR A 186 -25.68 -19.03 16.95
N ASN A 187 -24.74 -19.72 17.58
CA ASN A 187 -23.79 -20.57 16.87
C ASN A 187 -24.46 -21.76 16.16
N ALA A 188 -25.55 -22.29 16.72
CA ALA A 188 -26.31 -23.41 16.16
C ALA A 188 -27.27 -22.98 15.03
N THR A 189 -27.87 -21.78 15.13
CA THR A 189 -28.98 -21.35 14.26
C THR A 189 -28.61 -20.29 13.22
N THR A 190 -27.43 -19.65 13.34
CA THR A 190 -27.08 -18.52 12.48
C THR A 190 -26.93 -18.91 11.01
N LYS A 191 -27.50 -18.08 10.13
CA LYS A 191 -27.27 -18.14 8.68
C LYS A 191 -26.05 -17.33 8.24
N ASP A 192 -25.46 -16.55 9.14
CA ASP A 192 -24.30 -15.72 8.84
C ASP A 192 -23.07 -16.58 8.59
N ARG A 193 -22.32 -16.25 7.53
CA ARG A 193 -21.07 -16.95 7.17
C ARG A 193 -19.91 -15.99 7.09
N GLY A 194 -18.74 -16.42 7.59
CA GLY A 194 -17.49 -15.69 7.47
C GLY A 194 -17.55 -14.32 8.16
N SER A 195 -17.19 -13.26 7.42
CA SER A 195 -17.07 -11.91 7.98
C SER A 195 -18.41 -11.27 8.36
N ASN A 196 -19.54 -11.90 8.01
CA ASN A 196 -20.87 -11.50 8.45
C ASN A 196 -21.22 -11.96 9.86
N ARG A 197 -20.53 -12.96 10.43
CA ARG A 197 -20.87 -13.48 11.75
C ARG A 197 -20.53 -12.50 12.87
N LEU A 198 -21.23 -12.60 13.99
CA LEU A 198 -21.02 -11.74 15.17
C LEU A 198 -19.71 -12.05 15.90
N ASP A 199 -19.29 -13.32 15.91
CA ASP A 199 -18.06 -13.83 16.51
C ASP A 199 -16.82 -13.58 15.63
N PHE A 200 -17.01 -13.11 14.39
CA PHE A 200 -15.90 -12.77 13.50
C PHE A 200 -15.24 -11.45 13.90
N VAL A 201 -13.93 -11.52 14.17
CA VAL A 201 -13.08 -10.39 14.52
C VAL A 201 -12.26 -9.97 13.29
N PHE A 202 -12.44 -8.73 12.84
CA PHE A 202 -11.63 -8.16 11.77
C PHE A 202 -10.20 -7.88 12.27
N LYS A 203 -9.21 -8.09 11.42
CA LYS A 203 -7.84 -7.67 11.69
C LYS A 203 -7.64 -6.22 11.23
N PRO A 204 -7.30 -5.29 12.13
CA PRO A 204 -7.09 -3.87 11.81
C PRO A 204 -5.83 -3.61 10.99
#